data_AF-U5IB92-F1
#
_entry.id   AF-U5IB92-F1
#
_cell.length_a   1.000
_cell.length_b   1.000
_cell.length_c   1.000
_cell.angle_alpha   90.00
_cell.angle_beta   90.00
_cell.angle_gamma   90.00
#
_symmetry.space_group_name_H-M   'P 1'
#
loop_
_entity.id
_entity.type
_entity.pdbx_description
1 polymer ?
#
loop_
_entity_poly.entity_id
_entity_poly.type
_entity_poly.pdbx_seq_one_letter_code
_entity_poly.pdbx_strand_id
1 'polypeptide(L)'
;NVDFNWKKFLQKKTDEINRLNGIYKRLLSNAGVKLFEGEGKIAGPNEVEVTQLDGTKLSYTAKHILIATGSRAQRPNIPGQELGITSDEALSLEEFPKRAVILGAGYMAVEFASI
;
A
#
# COMPACT_ATOMS: atom_id res chain seq x y z
N ASN A 1 31.81 16.47 -2.01
CA ASN A 1 30.35 16.68 -1.94
C ASN A 1 29.67 15.63 -2.79
N VAL A 2 29.03 14.65 -2.14
CA VAL A 2 28.08 13.76 -2.82
C VAL A 2 26.74 14.48 -2.75
N ASP A 3 26.18 14.83 -3.90
CA ASP A 3 24.86 15.47 -3.99
C ASP A 3 23.79 14.39 -4.17
N PHE A 4 22.77 14.37 -3.32
CA PHE A 4 21.70 13.38 -3.35
C PHE A 4 20.47 13.96 -4.06
N ASN A 5 20.12 13.38 -5.21
CA ASN A 5 18.96 13.81 -5.98
C ASN A 5 17.72 12.98 -5.62
N TRP A 6 16.88 13.54 -4.75
CA TRP A 6 15.64 12.94 -4.28
C TRP A 6 14.66 12.58 -5.41
N LYS A 7 14.45 13.48 -6.38
CA LYS A 7 13.52 13.23 -7.50
C LYS A 7 13.95 12.04 -8.35
N LYS A 8 15.25 11.93 -8.62
CA LYS A 8 15.82 10.78 -9.35
C LYS A 8 15.68 9.48 -8.55
N PHE A 9 15.84 9.53 -7.23
CA PHE A 9 15.62 8.39 -6.35
C PHE A 9 14.15 7.93 -6.38
N LEU A 10 13.21 8.85 -6.18
CA LEU A 10 11.77 8.56 -6.24
C LEU A 10 11.37 7.94 -7.58
N GLN A 11 11.84 8.49 -8.70
CA GLN A 11 11.54 7.95 -10.03
C GLN A 11 12.00 6.49 -10.15
N LYS A 12 13.26 6.21 -9.78
CA LYS A 12 13.81 4.85 -9.83
C LYS A 12 13.05 3.89 -8.93
N LYS A 13 12.66 4.33 -7.74
CA LYS A 13 11.83 3.54 -6.80
C LYS A 13 10.49 3.20 -7.44
N THR A 14 9.80 4.18 -8.04
CA THR A 14 8.51 3.99 -8.69
C THR A 14 8.60 3.06 -9.91
N ASP A 15 9.64 3.21 -10.73
CA ASP A 15 9.87 2.34 -11.90
C ASP A 15 10.05 0.88 -11.46
N GLU A 16 10.80 0.64 -10.38
CA GLU A 16 11.02 -0.69 -9.84
C GLU A 16 9.73 -1.29 -9.25
N ILE A 17 8.93 -0.50 -8.52
CA ILE A 17 7.62 -0.94 -8.02
C ILE A 17 6.71 -1.35 -9.19
N ASN A 18 6.66 -0.57 -10.26
CA ASN A 18 5.88 -0.88 -11.46
C ASN A 18 6.35 -2.17 -12.14
N ARG A 19 7.67 -2.36 -12.23
CA ARG A 19 8.26 -3.60 -12.77
C ARG A 19 7.85 -4.82 -11.96
N LEU A 20 7.93 -4.74 -10.62
CA LEU A 20 7.55 -5.82 -9.71
C LEU A 20 6.04 -6.12 -9.78
N ASN A 21 5.19 -5.09 -9.79
CA ASN A 21 3.74 -5.26 -9.96
C ASN A 21 3.41 -6.04 -11.23
N GLY A 22 4.07 -5.72 -12.35
CA GLY A 22 3.92 -6.45 -13.61
C GLY A 22 4.36 -7.92 -13.50
N ILE A 23 5.45 -8.20 -12.77
CA ILE A 23 5.92 -9.58 -12.53
C ILE A 23 4.86 -10.38 -11.76
N TYR A 24 4.34 -9.85 -10.65
CA TYR A 24 3.35 -10.56 -9.85
C TYR A 24 2.04 -10.81 -10.60
N LYS A 25 1.55 -9.85 -11.39
CA LYS A 25 0.37 -10.06 -12.24
C LYS A 25 0.59 -11.21 -13.24
N ARG A 26 1.78 -11.32 -13.84
CA ARG A 26 2.12 -12.44 -14.73
C ARG A 26 2.21 -13.77 -14.00
N LEU A 27 2.80 -13.81 -12.80
CA LEU A 27 2.88 -15.03 -12.00
C LEU A 27 1.49 -15.58 -11.66
N LEU A 28 0.55 -14.71 -11.25
CA LEU A 28 -0.83 -15.08 -10.96
C LEU A 28 -1.54 -15.62 -12.21
N SER A 29 -1.43 -14.90 -13.34
CA SER A 29 -2.04 -15.31 -14.61
C SER A 29 -1.52 -16.68 -15.08
N ASN A 30 -0.20 -16.88 -15.05
CA ASN A 30 0.44 -18.15 -15.45
C ASN A 30 0.04 -19.33 -14.55
N ALA A 31 -0.33 -19.06 -13.30
CA ALA A 31 -0.84 -20.06 -12.37
C ALA A 31 -2.36 -20.32 -12.52
N GLY A 32 -3.03 -19.68 -13.49
CA GLY A 32 -4.47 -19.82 -13.72
C GLY A 32 -5.33 -19.06 -12.70
N VAL A 33 -4.75 -18.11 -11.95
CA VAL A 33 -5.50 -17.30 -10.99
C VAL A 33 -6.29 -16.22 -11.73
N LYS A 34 -7.61 -16.18 -11.51
CA LYS A 34 -8.45 -15.07 -11.95
C LYS A 34 -8.34 -13.91 -10.96
N LEU A 35 -7.81 -12.78 -11.42
CA LEU A 35 -7.72 -11.56 -10.63
C LEU A 35 -9.02 -10.76 -10.74
N PHE A 36 -9.53 -10.32 -9.59
CA PHE A 36 -10.61 -9.34 -9.50
C PHE A 36 -10.05 -8.07 -8.86
N GLU A 37 -10.05 -6.96 -9.60
CA GLU A 37 -9.59 -5.66 -9.07
C GLU A 37 -10.77 -4.91 -8.45
N GLY A 38 -10.71 -4.68 -7.13
CA GLY A 38 -11.79 -4.05 -6.38
C GLY A 38 -11.69 -4.30 -4.87
N GLU A 39 -12.66 -3.79 -4.12
CA GLU A 39 -12.80 -4.03 -2.68
C GLU A 39 -13.65 -5.29 -2.46
N GLY A 40 -13.08 -6.29 -1.78
CA GLY A 40 -13.77 -7.53 -1.43
C GLY A 40 -14.43 -7.46 -0.05
N LYS A 41 -15.71 -7.86 0.02
CA LYS A 41 -16.49 -7.95 1.25
C LYS A 41 -17.14 -9.32 1.37
N ILE A 42 -17.03 -9.96 2.54
CA ILE A 42 -17.75 -11.19 2.84
C ILE A 42 -19.24 -10.85 2.97
N ALA A 43 -20.05 -11.35 2.04
CA ALA A 43 -21.49 -11.11 1.97
C ALA A 43 -22.31 -12.27 2.57
N GLY A 44 -21.69 -13.43 2.76
CA GLY A 44 -22.29 -14.60 3.38
C GLY A 44 -21.27 -15.72 3.63
N PRO A 45 -21.70 -16.90 4.13
CA PRO A 45 -20.80 -18.00 4.49
C PRO A 45 -19.87 -18.48 3.35
N ASN A 46 -20.33 -18.33 2.10
CA ASN A 46 -19.60 -18.76 0.90
C ASN A 46 -19.67 -17.71 -0.21
N GLU A 47 -19.93 -16.45 0.13
CA GLU A 47 -20.16 -15.38 -0.85
C GLU A 47 -19.27 -14.18 -0.56
N VAL A 48 -18.66 -13.65 -1.62
CA VAL A 48 -17.85 -12.44 -1.61
C VAL A 48 -18.40 -11.47 -2.65
N GLU A 49 -18.76 -10.27 -2.23
CA GLU A 49 -19.04 -9.13 -3.12
C GLU A 49 -17.72 -8.43 -3.43
N VAL A 50 -17.46 -8.14 -4.70
CA VAL A 50 -16.36 -7.28 -5.14
C VAL A 50 -16.94 -6.00 -5.71
N THR A 51 -16.63 -4.87 -5.08
CA THR A 51 -16.92 -3.54 -5.63
C THR A 51 -15.75 -3.12 -6.53
N GLN A 52 -15.99 -3.04 -7.83
CA GLN A 52 -15.01 -2.64 -8.83
C GLN A 52 -14.69 -1.13 -8.75
N LEU A 53 -13.65 -0.70 -9.45
CA LEU A 53 -13.17 0.69 -9.45
C LEU A 53 -14.19 1.71 -10.00
N ASP A 54 -15.11 1.26 -10.86
CA ASP A 54 -16.21 2.06 -11.40
C ASP A 54 -17.46 2.07 -10.49
N GLY A 55 -17.41 1.38 -9.34
CA GLY A 55 -18.51 1.21 -8.41
C GLY A 55 -19.42 0.01 -8.70
N THR A 56 -19.20 -0.74 -9.79
CA THR A 56 -19.97 -1.94 -10.11
C THR A 56 -19.75 -3.01 -9.05
N LYS A 57 -20.84 -3.66 -8.60
CA LYS A 57 -20.79 -4.73 -7.59
C LYS A 57 -21.06 -6.08 -8.22
N LEU A 58 -20.17 -7.04 -7.97
CA LEU A 58 -20.27 -8.40 -8.46
C LEU A 58 -20.16 -9.40 -7.32
N SER A 59 -21.12 -10.33 -7.23
CA SER A 59 -21.09 -11.43 -6.26
C SER A 59 -20.40 -12.66 -6.83
N TYR A 60 -19.58 -13.30 -5.99
CA TYR A 60 -18.91 -14.56 -6.30
C TYR A 60 -19.13 -15.56 -5.17
N THR A 61 -19.29 -16.82 -5.55
CA THR A 61 -19.34 -17.92 -4.59
C THR A 61 -17.99 -18.63 -4.50
N ALA A 62 -17.61 -19.04 -3.29
CA ALA A 62 -16.38 -19.76 -3.03
C ALA A 62 -16.57 -20.82 -1.95
N LYS A 63 -16.01 -22.02 -2.16
CA LYS A 63 -16.02 -23.10 -1.15
C LYS A 63 -15.20 -22.73 0.08
N HIS A 64 -14.09 -22.02 -0.12
CA HIS A 64 -13.19 -21.58 0.94
C HIS A 64 -12.83 -20.11 0.72
N ILE A 65 -12.78 -19.34 1.80
CA ILE A 65 -12.41 -17.92 1.80
C ILE A 65 -11.20 -17.75 2.71
N LEU A 66 -10.10 -17.24 2.17
CA LEU A 66 -8.90 -16.84 2.92
C LEU A 66 -8.90 -15.31 3.08
N ILE A 67 -8.85 -14.83 4.32
CA ILE A 67 -8.73 -13.40 4.61
C ILE A 67 -7.25 -13.05 4.77
N ALA A 68 -6.74 -12.21 3.86
CA ALA A 68 -5.34 -11.79 3.82
C ALA A 68 -5.22 -10.28 3.51
N THR A 69 -6.00 -9.44 4.20
CA THR A 69 -6.11 -7.99 3.93
C THR A 69 -4.94 -7.14 4.47
N GLY A 70 -4.06 -7.74 5.28
CA GLY A 70 -2.94 -7.05 5.91
C GLY A 70 -3.37 -6.04 6.98
N SER A 71 -2.49 -5.09 7.29
CA SER A 71 -2.69 -4.02 8.29
C SER A 71 -2.60 -2.63 7.65
N ARG A 72 -2.90 -1.59 8.42
CA ARG A 72 -2.71 -0.18 8.07
C ARG A 72 -2.08 0.58 9.23
N ALA A 73 -1.42 1.69 8.93
CA ALA A 73 -0.83 2.55 9.93
C ALA A 73 -1.92 3.10 10.88
N GLN A 74 -1.64 3.07 12.18
CA GLN A 74 -2.51 3.66 13.19
C GLN A 74 -2.13 5.12 13.41
N ARG A 75 -3.10 6.03 13.32
CA ARG A 75 -2.92 7.43 13.69
C ARG A 75 -3.27 7.64 15.17
N PRO A 76 -2.45 8.38 15.93
CA PRO A 76 -2.76 8.67 17.33
C PRO A 76 -3.96 9.60 17.43
N ASN A 77 -4.85 9.36 18.39
CA ASN A 77 -6.01 10.21 18.64
C ASN A 77 -5.61 11.46 19.42
N ILE A 78 -4.99 12.42 18.74
CA ILE A 78 -4.53 13.70 19.29
C ILE A 78 -4.99 14.85 18.38
N PRO A 79 -5.16 16.08 18.91
CA PRO A 79 -5.41 17.26 18.08
C PRO A 79 -4.29 17.43 17.03
N GLY A 80 -4.67 17.67 15.76
CA GLY A 80 -3.71 17.86 14.66
C GLY A 80 -3.19 16.57 14.02
N GLN A 81 -3.73 15.39 14.34
CA GLN A 81 -3.32 14.12 13.73
C GLN A 81 -3.43 14.09 12.20
N GLU A 82 -4.35 14.88 11.65
CA GLU A 82 -4.60 15.06 10.22
C GLU A 82 -3.48 15.81 9.50
N LEU A 83 -2.65 16.56 10.24
CA LEU A 83 -1.48 17.26 9.70
C LEU A 83 -0.27 16.33 9.54
N GLY A 84 -0.28 15.18 10.21
CA GLY A 84 0.76 14.17 10.12
C GLY A 84 0.61 13.28 8.88
N ILE A 85 1.70 12.63 8.51
CA ILE A 85 1.74 11.57 7.50
C ILE A 85 2.15 10.24 8.13
N THR A 86 1.91 9.15 7.41
CA THR A 86 2.37 7.81 7.78
C THR A 86 3.53 7.38 6.88
N SER A 87 4.00 6.14 7.05
CA SER A 87 4.99 5.52 6.17
C SER A 87 4.54 5.51 4.71
N ASP A 88 3.23 5.40 4.46
CA ASP A 88 2.68 5.29 3.11
C ASP A 88 2.97 6.57 2.31
N GLU A 89 2.63 7.74 2.86
CA GLU A 89 2.87 9.01 2.18
C GLU A 89 4.35 9.42 2.22
N ALA A 90 5.08 9.06 3.29
CA ALA A 90 6.51 9.37 3.42
C ALA A 90 7.36 8.78 2.28
N LEU A 91 6.98 7.62 1.75
CA LEU A 91 7.65 6.98 0.60
C LEU A 91 7.40 7.69 -0.74
N SER A 92 6.50 8.67 -0.80
CA SER A 92 6.12 9.38 -2.01
C SER A 92 6.21 10.90 -1.89
N LEU A 93 6.85 11.43 -0.85
CA LEU A 93 7.08 12.87 -0.70
C LEU A 93 7.78 13.44 -1.92
N GLU A 94 7.25 14.50 -2.53
CA GLU A 94 7.84 15.11 -3.74
C GLU A 94 9.20 15.77 -3.48
N GLU A 95 9.42 16.22 -2.25
CA GLU A 95 10.64 16.87 -1.79
C GLU A 95 11.15 16.22 -0.51
N PHE A 96 12.48 16.16 -0.36
CA PHE A 96 13.09 15.64 0.85
C PHE A 96 13.02 16.70 1.96
N PRO A 97 12.42 16.39 3.13
CA PRO A 97 12.22 17.38 4.17
C PRO A 97 13.55 17.80 4.80
N LYS A 98 13.76 19.12 4.97
CA LYS A 98 14.93 19.64 5.71
C LYS A 98 14.87 19.34 7.22
N ARG A 99 13.67 19.09 7.74
CA ARG A 99 13.39 18.79 9.15
C ARG A 99 12.23 17.81 9.20
N ALA A 100 12.37 16.76 9.99
CA ALA A 100 11.32 15.78 10.22
C ALA A 100 11.22 15.46 11.71
N VAL A 101 10.01 15.10 12.15
CA VAL A 101 9.75 14.52 13.48
C VAL A 101 9.12 13.16 13.23
N ILE A 102 9.71 12.11 13.81
CA ILE A 102 9.19 10.76 13.73
C ILE A 102 8.57 10.41 15.08
N LEU A 103 7.29 10.05 15.07
CA LEU A 103 6.55 9.66 16.27
C LEU A 103 6.44 8.13 16.32
N GLY A 104 7.15 7.51 17.26
CA GLY A 104 7.12 6.07 17.50
C GLY A 104 8.51 5.49 17.70
N ALA A 105 8.56 4.31 18.33
CA ALA A 105 9.80 3.57 18.59
C ALA A 105 9.82 2.18 17.92
N GLY A 106 8.87 1.92 17.03
CA GLY A 106 8.83 0.68 16.24
C GLY A 106 9.90 0.68 15.15
N TYR A 107 10.21 -0.50 14.60
CA TYR A 107 11.27 -0.63 13.60
C TYR A 107 11.06 0.27 12.36
N MET A 108 9.82 0.42 11.87
CA MET A 108 9.51 1.35 10.78
C MET A 108 9.91 2.79 11.13
N ALA A 109 9.64 3.24 12.36
CA ALA A 109 10.03 4.59 12.79
C ALA A 109 11.56 4.75 12.81
N VAL A 110 12.28 3.73 13.28
CA VAL A 110 13.76 3.71 13.31
C VAL A 110 14.35 3.70 11.90
N GLU A 111 13.78 2.93 10.97
CA GLU A 111 14.19 2.90 9.57
C GLU A 111 14.06 4.30 8.95
N PHE A 112 12.91 4.96 9.07
CA PHE A 112 12.72 6.31 8.54
C PHE A 112 13.59 7.37 9.22
N ALA A 113 13.92 7.21 10.50
CA ALA A 113 14.82 8.12 11.21
C ALA A 113 16.28 8.01 10.73
N SER A 114 16.65 6.92 10.05
CA SER A 114 18.00 6.66 9.54
C SER A 114 18.25 7.11 8.09
N ILE A 115 17.21 7.59 7.40
CA ILE A 115 17.26 8.02 6.00
C ILE A 115 17.86 9.42 5.85
#